data_AF-A0A7X8HHX1-F1
#
_entry.id   AF-A0A7X8HHX1-F1
#
_cell.length_a   1.000
_cell.length_b   1.000
_cell.length_c   1.000
_cell.angle_alpha   90.00
_cell.angle_beta   90.00
_cell.angle_gamma   90.00
#
_symmetry.space_group_name_H-M   'P 1'
#
loop_
_entity.id
_entity.type
_entity.pdbx_description
1 polymer ?
#
loop_
_entity_poly.entity_id
_entity_poly.type
_entity_poly.pdbx_seq_one_letter_code
_entity_poly.pdbx_strand_id
1 'polypeptide(L)'
;IAKFQRELGAMGYKYQFITLAGFHALNYGMFDLAYGYARENMAAFVDLQEREFAAAERGFTAVRHQREVGTGYFDAVTQTIEGGQSSTTALDGSTEEAQFQ
;
A
#
# COMPACT_ATOMS: atom_id res chain seq x y z
N ILE A 1 -16.13 9.69 -22.91
CA ILE A 1 -14.97 9.10 -22.18
C ILE A 1 -15.36 7.80 -21.46
N ALA A 2 -16.37 7.78 -20.57
CA ALA A 2 -16.72 6.58 -19.78
C ALA A 2 -16.98 5.27 -20.58
N LYS A 3 -17.39 5.37 -21.85
CA LYS A 3 -17.66 4.24 -22.76
C LYS A 3 -16.48 3.83 -23.65
N PHE A 4 -15.37 4.56 -23.61
CA PHE A 4 -14.25 4.45 -24.56
C PHE A 4 -13.67 3.02 -24.63
N GLN A 5 -13.24 2.47 -23.48
CA GLN A 5 -12.65 1.12 -23.47
C GLN A 5 -13.66 0.04 -23.89
N ARG A 6 -14.93 0.19 -23.52
CA ARG A 6 -16.01 -0.73 -23.87
C ARG A 6 -16.26 -0.77 -25.37
N GLU A 7 -16.31 0.39 -26.03
CA GLU A 7 -16.51 0.48 -27.48
C GLU A 7 -15.31 -0.08 -28.26
N LEU A 8 -14.08 0.20 -27.82
CA LEU A 8 -12.88 -0.44 -28.40
C LEU A 8 -12.92 -1.97 -28.23
N GLY A 9 -13.40 -2.47 -27.09
CA GLY A 9 -13.56 -3.90 -26.86
C GLY A 9 -14.54 -4.56 -27.84
N ALA A 10 -15.62 -3.86 -28.19
CA ALA A 10 -16.60 -4.28 -29.20
C ALA A 10 -16.03 -4.28 -30.63
N MET A 11 -15.03 -3.44 -30.92
CA MET A 11 -14.31 -3.42 -32.21
C MET A 11 -13.20 -4.48 -32.34
N GLY A 12 -12.91 -5.22 -31.26
CA GLY A 12 -11.89 -6.27 -31.26
C GLY A 12 -10.57 -5.90 -30.57
N TYR A 13 -10.43 -4.70 -29.99
CA TYR A 13 -9.26 -4.34 -29.18
C TYR A 13 -9.31 -5.06 -27.82
N LYS A 14 -8.79 -6.29 -27.77
CA LYS A 14 -8.87 -7.19 -26.59
C LYS A 14 -7.83 -6.90 -25.51
N TYR A 15 -6.79 -6.14 -25.83
CA TYR A 15 -5.80 -5.68 -24.87
C TYR A 15 -5.75 -4.14 -24.89
N GLN A 16 -6.00 -3.53 -23.74
CA GLN A 16 -6.06 -2.08 -23.58
C GLN A 16 -5.33 -1.71 -22.29
N PHE A 17 -4.48 -0.70 -22.35
CA PHE A 17 -3.62 -0.30 -21.23
C PHE A 17 -3.31 1.19 -21.32
N ILE A 18 -2.99 1.80 -20.18
CA ILE A 18 -2.55 3.19 -20.08
C ILE A 18 -1.05 3.16 -19.83
N THR A 19 -0.27 3.59 -20.83
CA THR A 19 1.19 3.50 -20.81
C THR A 19 1.83 4.22 -19.63
N LEU A 20 1.37 5.43 -19.31
CA LEU A 20 1.99 6.31 -18.31
C LEU A 20 1.23 6.36 -16.98
N ALA A 21 0.34 5.40 -16.70
CA ALA A 21 -0.45 5.41 -15.46
C ALA A 21 0.42 5.48 -14.20
N GLY A 22 1.49 4.67 -14.15
CA GLY A 22 2.44 4.67 -13.02
C GLY A 22 3.20 6.00 -12.88
N PHE A 23 3.64 6.59 -13.99
CA PHE A 23 4.35 7.88 -13.97
C PHE A 23 3.47 8.99 -13.39
N HIS A 24 2.22 9.09 -13.84
CA HIS A 24 1.30 10.10 -13.35
C HIS A 24 0.92 9.88 -11.88
N ALA A 25 0.56 8.64 -11.50
CA ALA A 25 0.14 8.34 -10.13
C ALA A 25 1.27 8.59 -9.11
N LEU A 26 2.49 8.14 -9.41
CA LEU A 26 3.65 8.29 -8.53
C LEU A 26 4.05 9.76 -8.37
N ASN A 27 4.24 10.49 -9.48
CA ASN A 27 4.73 11.86 -9.41
C ASN A 27 3.69 12.81 -8.81
N TYR A 28 2.42 12.67 -9.21
CA TYR A 28 1.37 13.53 -8.67
C TYR A 28 1.13 13.27 -7.19
N GLY A 29 1.02 12.00 -6.77
CA GLY A 29 0.81 11.65 -5.36
C GLY A 29 1.92 12.16 -4.46
N MET A 30 3.19 12.00 -4.89
CA MET A 30 4.33 12.53 -4.13
C MET A 30 4.39 14.05 -4.14
N PHE A 31 4.08 14.71 -5.26
CA PHE A 31 4.04 16.17 -5.34
C PHE A 31 2.98 16.76 -4.39
N ASP A 32 1.77 16.19 -4.39
CA ASP A 32 0.69 16.62 -3.51
C ASP A 32 1.08 16.47 -2.03
N LEU A 33 1.63 15.31 -1.66
CA LEU A 33 2.16 15.06 -0.32
C LEU A 33 3.25 16.07 0.06
N ALA A 34 4.26 16.27 -0.79
CA ALA A 34 5.37 17.18 -0.50
C ALA A 34 4.91 18.64 -0.42
N TYR A 35 3.97 19.05 -1.27
CA TYR A 35 3.40 20.39 -1.26
C TYR A 35 2.63 20.68 0.03
N GLY A 36 1.81 19.72 0.47
CA GLY A 36 1.08 19.79 1.73
C GLY A 36 2.03 19.76 2.93
N TYR A 37 2.98 18.82 2.95
CA TYR A 37 3.95 18.69 4.03
C TYR A 37 4.80 19.95 4.24
N ALA A 38 5.19 20.64 3.15
CA ALA A 38 5.92 21.90 3.23
C ALA A 38 5.14 23.04 3.90
N ARG A 39 3.81 22.93 4.02
CA ARG A 39 2.90 23.97 4.56
C ARG A 39 2.27 23.57 5.88
N GLU A 40 1.97 22.28 6.03
CA GLU A 40 1.13 21.75 7.11
C GLU A 40 1.84 20.63 7.91
N ASN A 41 3.07 20.27 7.51
CA ASN A 41 3.88 19.22 8.13
C ASN A 41 3.09 17.90 8.29
N MET A 42 3.08 17.34 9.51
CA MET A 42 2.46 16.06 9.81
C MET A 42 0.97 15.98 9.47
N ALA A 43 0.23 17.08 9.45
CA ALA A 43 -1.20 17.06 9.11
C ALA A 43 -1.42 16.52 7.68
N ALA A 44 -0.55 16.89 6.73
CA ALA A 44 -0.62 16.38 5.36
C ALA A 44 -0.32 14.87 5.28
N PHE A 45 0.59 14.37 6.11
CA PHE A 45 0.89 12.94 6.17
C PHE A 45 -0.23 12.15 6.86
N VAL A 46 -0.82 12.69 7.92
CA VAL A 46 -1.96 12.08 8.61
C VAL A 46 -3.17 11.99 7.67
N ASP A 47 -3.45 13.02 6.86
CA ASP A 47 -4.53 12.94 5.86
C ASP A 47 -4.30 11.82 4.83
N LEU A 48 -3.06 11.61 4.38
CA LEU A 48 -2.71 10.44 3.55
C LEU A 48 -3.01 9.13 4.30
N GLN A 49 -2.58 9.02 5.55
CA GLN A 49 -2.78 7.82 6.37
C GLN A 49 -4.27 7.52 6.63
N GLU A 50 -5.09 8.53 6.90
CA GLU A 50 -6.54 8.38 7.07
C GLU A 50 -7.22 7.89 5.77
N ARG A 51 -6.75 8.37 4.61
CA ARG A 51 -7.22 7.86 3.32
C ARG A 51 -6.82 6.39 3.10
N GLU A 52 -5.65 5.97 3.58
CA GLU A 52 -5.22 4.57 3.56
C GLU A 52 -6.10 3.69 4.46
N PHE A 53 -6.40 4.13 5.68
CA PHE A 53 -7.35 3.44 6.57
C PHE A 53 -8.74 3.32 5.94
N ALA A 54 -9.27 4.42 5.39
CA ALA A 54 -10.57 4.39 4.70
C ALA A 54 -10.56 3.50 3.45
N ALA A 55 -9.42 3.34 2.78
CA ALA A 55 -9.28 2.43 1.65
C ALA A 55 -9.31 0.95 2.04
N ALA A 56 -9.11 0.62 3.32
CA ALA A 56 -9.17 -0.77 3.81
C ALA A 56 -10.55 -1.41 3.53
N GLU A 57 -11.65 -0.65 3.59
CA GLU A 57 -12.99 -1.13 3.22
C GLU A 57 -13.09 -1.60 1.76
N ARG A 58 -12.18 -1.13 0.89
CA ARG A 58 -12.07 -1.52 -0.52
C ARG A 58 -11.00 -2.59 -0.76
N GLY A 59 -10.39 -3.12 0.30
CA GLY A 59 -9.37 -4.17 0.23
C GLY A 59 -7.92 -3.69 0.18
N PHE A 60 -7.65 -2.40 0.47
CA PHE A 60 -6.26 -1.92 0.62
C PHE A 60 -5.63 -2.44 1.92
N THR A 61 -4.42 -2.99 1.85
CA THR A 61 -3.76 -3.64 3.01
C THR A 61 -2.44 -3.00 3.43
N ALA A 62 -1.84 -2.15 2.59
CA ALA A 62 -0.49 -1.64 2.81
C ALA A 62 -0.39 -0.61 3.96
N VAL A 63 -1.49 -0.23 4.60
CA VAL A 63 -1.48 0.51 5.86
C VAL A 63 -0.70 -0.25 6.95
N ARG A 64 -0.76 -1.59 6.92
CA ARG A 64 0.10 -2.50 7.68
C ARG A 64 1.32 -2.88 6.84
N HIS A 65 2.24 -1.95 6.73
CA HIS A 65 3.37 -2.02 5.81
C HIS A 65 4.40 -3.10 6.19
N GLN A 66 4.57 -3.47 7.48
CA GLN A 66 5.45 -4.57 7.89
C GLN A 66 4.92 -5.91 7.37
N ARG A 67 3.62 -6.17 7.57
CA ARG A 67 2.95 -7.33 6.97
C ARG A 67 3.06 -7.32 5.44
N GLU A 68 2.81 -6.18 4.80
CA GLU A 68 2.76 -6.07 3.34
C GLU A 68 4.09 -6.42 2.67
N VAL A 69 5.22 -6.08 3.30
CA VAL A 69 6.57 -6.44 2.81
C VAL A 69 7.04 -7.82 3.27
N GLY A 70 6.19 -8.58 3.96
CA GLY A 70 6.43 -9.98 4.28
C GLY A 70 7.13 -10.24 5.62
N THR A 71 7.14 -9.31 6.57
CA THR A 71 7.79 -9.53 7.88
C THR A 71 7.28 -10.82 8.56
N GLY A 72 5.97 -11.06 8.56
CA GLY A 72 5.40 -12.30 9.12
C GLY A 72 5.76 -13.57 8.35
N TYR A 73 6.02 -13.46 7.04
CA TYR A 73 6.54 -14.59 6.27
C TYR A 73 7.96 -14.95 6.74
N PHE A 74 8.83 -13.95 6.91
CA PHE A 74 10.19 -14.20 7.38
C PHE A 74 10.24 -14.65 8.85
N ASP A 75 9.34 -14.18 9.71
CA ASP A 75 9.19 -14.72 11.06
C ASP A 75 8.84 -16.21 11.07
N ALA A 76 7.91 -16.63 10.19
CA ALA A 76 7.56 -18.04 10.04
C ALA A 76 8.74 -18.88 9.55
N VAL A 77 9.55 -18.35 8.63
CA VAL A 77 10.79 -19.00 8.17
C VAL A 77 11.77 -19.16 9.33
N THR A 78 12.03 -18.10 10.10
CA THR A 78 12.93 -18.11 11.27
C THR A 78 12.47 -19.12 12.31
N GLN A 79 11.18 -19.09 12.68
CA GLN A 79 10.64 -20.05 13.64
C GLN A 79 10.70 -21.49 13.13
N THR A 80 10.55 -21.72 11.83
CA THR A 80 10.74 -23.06 11.25
C THR A 80 12.18 -23.53 11.38
N ILE A 81 13.15 -22.67 11.13
CA ILE A 81 14.60 -22.98 11.23
C ILE A 81 15.00 -23.24 12.68
N GLU A 82 14.51 -22.44 13.62
CA GLU A 82 14.89 -22.48 15.03
C GLU A 82 13.99 -23.40 15.88
N GLY A 83 13.16 -24.22 15.25
CA GLY A 83 12.28 -25.18 15.95
C GLY A 83 11.25 -24.51 16.86
N GLY A 84 10.81 -23.30 16.52
CA GLY A 84 9.83 -22.52 17.28
C GLY A 84 10.38 -21.91 18.56
N GLN A 85 11.70 -21.79 18.70
CA GLN A 85 12.37 -21.25 19.90
C GLN A 85 13.03 -19.89 19.66
N SER A 86 12.75 -19.25 18.52
CA SER A 86 13.33 -17.94 18.22
C SER A 86 12.81 -16.88 19.18
N SER A 87 13.72 -16.10 19.75
CA SER A 87 13.41 -14.94 20.61
C SER A 87 13.57 -13.60 19.88
N THR A 88 13.84 -13.64 18.57
CA THR A 88 14.16 -12.45 17.76
C THR A 88 13.25 -12.30 16.54
N THR A 89 12.00 -12.78 16.61
CA THR A 89 10.98 -12.48 15.59
C THR A 89 10.60 -11.01 15.60
N ALA A 90 10.18 -10.47 14.45
CA ALA A 90 10.05 -9.03 14.23
C ALA A 90 8.62 -8.48 14.39
N LEU A 91 7.59 -9.29 14.15
CA LEU A 91 6.20 -8.83 14.29
C LEU A 91 5.70 -8.77 15.73
N ASP A 92 6.05 -9.77 16.55
CA ASP A 92 5.65 -9.84 17.96
C ASP A 92 6.25 -8.65 18.72
N GLY A 93 5.39 -7.83 19.34
CA GLY A 93 5.78 -6.61 20.04
C GLY A 93 6.09 -5.41 19.14
N SER A 94 5.80 -5.49 17.83
CA SER A 94 5.96 -4.35 16.91
C SER A 94 4.91 -3.26 17.13
N THR A 95 5.23 -2.01 16.74
CA THR A 95 4.25 -0.92 16.76
C THR A 95 3.08 -1.17 15.82
N GLU A 96 3.29 -1.90 14.72
CA GLU A 96 2.23 -2.31 13.80
C GLU A 96 1.20 -3.21 14.50
N GLU A 97 1.66 -4.23 15.24
CA GLU A 97 0.77 -5.09 16.04
C GLU A 97 -0.01 -4.30 17.11
N ALA A 98 0.66 -3.35 17.76
CA ALA A 98 0.07 -2.61 18.88
C ALA A 98 -0.90 -1.49 18.45
N GLN A 99 -0.68 -0.87 17.28
CA GLN A 99 -1.35 0.40 16.91
C GLN A 99 -2.21 0.31 15.65
N PHE A 100 -2.09 -0.75 14.84
CA PHE A 100 -2.81 -0.89 13.58
C PHE A 100 -3.74 -2.12 13.64
N GLN A 101 -4.92 -1.97 14.27
CA GLN A 101 -5.98 -2.99 14.31
C GLN A 101 -6.86 -2.98 13.07
#